data_AF-A0A3D1M9V7-F1
#
_entry.id   AF-A0A3D1M9V7-F1
#
_cell.length_a   1.000
_cell.length_b   1.000
_cell.length_c   1.000
_cell.angle_alpha   90.00
_cell.angle_beta   90.00
_cell.angle_gamma   90.00
#
_symmetry.space_group_name_H-M   'P 1'
#
loop_
_entity.id
_entity.type
_entity.pdbx_description
1 polymer ?
#
loop_
_entity_poly.entity_id
_entity_poly.type
_entity_poly.pdbx_seq_one_letter_code
_entity_poly.pdbx_strand_id
1 'polypeptide(L)'
;MFIIESGMTVSEDFPDIRHEIVVKRALQRKKPFKADGSTGYRDYLVWQTCLEVARRYANEEIHFITENTRDFADQNDRDKLHPDLLADLTEMKIPESRFFYWNSLRNFIDKYAKQKLDIIEAHEALVDEIEKNEIGFLVPVRDFVSSKVIGCSLTGFDVLVPGGSEVLKELSSDVEPQIEDISELDDDRLLLGITMDCIGVVTSVINRSDIKEIEEYEMDVEVVDKNGDICNLETTLGLQVQLRAVFSKSNKVITSIEVDDIDDYNCPYCPY
;
A
#
# COMPACT_ATOMS: atom_id res chain seq x y z
N MET A 1 0.74 3.15 -0.78
CA MET A 1 -0.15 2.84 -1.93
C MET A 1 -0.31 4.09 -2.78
N PHE A 2 0.48 4.23 -3.86
CA PHE A 2 0.17 5.20 -4.91
C PHE A 2 -0.91 4.57 -5.76
N ILE A 3 -2.17 4.95 -5.53
CA ILE A 3 -3.24 4.62 -6.47
C ILE A 3 -2.97 5.46 -7.70
N ILE A 4 -2.29 4.90 -8.70
CA ILE A 4 -2.46 5.39 -10.06
C ILE A 4 -3.85 4.91 -10.43
N GLU A 5 -4.86 5.78 -10.25
CA GLU A 5 -6.16 5.59 -10.89
C GLU A 5 -5.89 5.62 -12.40
N SER A 6 -5.56 4.45 -12.94
CA SER A 6 -5.43 4.19 -14.36
C SER A 6 -6.85 4.12 -14.93
N GLY A 7 -7.51 5.27 -14.97
CA GLY A 7 -8.84 5.44 -15.53
C GLY A 7 -9.11 6.92 -15.69
N MET A 8 -9.11 7.40 -16.94
CA MET A 8 -9.61 8.71 -17.38
C MET A 8 -9.73 9.76 -16.26
N THR A 9 -8.70 10.59 -16.06
CA THR A 9 -8.80 11.71 -15.12
C THR A 9 -9.98 12.59 -15.50
N VAL A 10 -11.06 12.52 -14.70
CA VAL A 10 -12.18 13.44 -14.83
C VAL A 10 -11.64 14.81 -14.47
N SER A 11 -11.85 15.81 -15.33
CA SER A 11 -11.45 17.17 -15.00
C SER A 11 -12.17 17.62 -13.74
N GLU A 12 -11.44 18.24 -12.81
CA GLU A 12 -12.04 18.91 -11.66
C GLU A 12 -13.13 19.90 -12.10
N ASP A 13 -14.17 20.00 -11.28
CA ASP A 13 -15.22 20.98 -11.47
C ASP A 13 -14.64 22.41 -11.46
N PHE A 14 -15.37 23.34 -12.09
CA PHE A 14 -15.02 24.75 -11.98
C PHE A 14 -15.09 25.19 -10.52
N PRO A 15 -14.13 26.00 -10.05
CA PRO A 15 -14.12 26.43 -8.65
C PRO A 15 -15.36 27.27 -8.37
N ASP A 16 -16.06 26.97 -7.27
CA ASP A 16 -17.23 27.73 -6.82
C ASP A 16 -16.80 29.04 -6.17
N ILE A 17 -16.35 29.98 -7.02
CA ILE A 17 -15.90 31.31 -6.61
C ILE A 17 -16.83 32.41 -7.12
N ARG A 18 -17.27 33.27 -6.21
CA ARG A 18 -18.05 34.46 -6.56
C ARG A 18 -17.21 35.39 -7.43
N HIS A 19 -17.80 35.88 -8.52
CA HIS A 19 -17.13 36.79 -9.46
C HIS A 19 -16.55 38.04 -8.79
N GLU A 20 -17.20 38.56 -7.74
CA GLU A 20 -16.71 39.70 -6.95
C GLU A 20 -15.31 39.46 -6.34
N ILE A 21 -14.98 38.23 -5.96
CA ILE A 21 -13.68 37.87 -5.38
C ILE A 21 -12.62 37.92 -6.48
N VAL A 22 -12.95 37.41 -7.67
CA VAL A 22 -12.07 37.47 -8.85
C VAL A 22 -11.78 38.92 -9.24
N VAL A 23 -12.81 39.77 -9.29
CA VAL A 23 -12.66 41.21 -9.57
C VAL A 23 -11.82 41.89 -8.49
N LYS A 24 -12.04 41.57 -7.21
CA LYS A 24 -11.26 42.13 -6.10
C LYS A 24 -9.78 41.78 -6.23
N ARG A 25 -9.44 40.53 -6.55
CA ARG A 25 -8.06 40.10 -6.83
C ARG A 25 -7.45 40.91 -7.97
N ALA A 26 -8.19 41.09 -9.07
CA ALA A 26 -7.76 41.86 -10.23
C ALA A 26 -7.50 43.34 -9.90
N LEU A 27 -8.38 43.97 -9.10
CA LEU A 27 -8.23 45.36 -8.66
C LEU A 27 -7.02 45.55 -7.72
N GLN A 28 -6.68 44.52 -6.93
CA GLN A 28 -5.49 44.51 -6.08
C GLN A 28 -4.18 44.29 -6.85
N ARG A 29 -4.25 44.00 -8.16
CA ARG A 29 -3.07 43.73 -9.02
C ARG A 29 -2.20 42.58 -8.51
N LYS A 30 -2.79 41.64 -7.77
CA LYS A 30 -2.09 40.45 -7.29
C LYS A 30 -2.04 39.38 -8.37
N LYS A 31 -0.96 38.58 -8.39
CA LYS A 31 -0.86 37.44 -9.30
C LYS A 31 -2.03 36.47 -9.14
N PRO A 32 -2.44 35.79 -10.23
CA PRO A 32 -1.83 35.78 -11.58
C PRO A 32 -2.30 36.93 -12.49
N PHE A 33 -2.97 37.96 -11.95
CA PHE A 33 -3.28 39.15 -12.75
C PHE A 33 -2.03 39.95 -13.10
N LYS A 34 -2.06 40.56 -14.29
CA LYS A 34 -1.05 41.54 -14.70
C LYS A 34 -1.20 42.86 -13.95
N ALA A 35 -0.18 43.71 -14.05
CA ALA A 35 -0.15 45.02 -13.38
C ALA A 35 -1.30 45.96 -13.78
N ASP A 36 -1.90 45.77 -14.97
CA ASP A 36 -3.08 46.51 -15.42
C ASP A 36 -4.40 45.87 -14.94
N GLY A 37 -4.35 44.66 -14.38
CA GLY A 37 -5.47 43.85 -13.92
C GLY A 37 -6.48 43.44 -15.00
N SER A 38 -6.16 43.66 -16.28
CA SER A 38 -7.05 43.33 -17.40
C SER A 38 -6.98 41.86 -17.81
N THR A 39 -5.84 41.22 -17.54
CA THR A 39 -5.52 39.85 -17.94
C THR A 39 -5.14 39.03 -16.72
N GLY A 40 -5.60 37.78 -16.67
CA GLY A 40 -5.32 36.84 -15.58
C GLY A 40 -6.55 36.11 -15.04
N TYR A 41 -7.75 36.39 -15.55
CA TYR A 41 -8.99 35.75 -15.10
C TYR A 41 -8.93 34.22 -15.16
N ARG A 42 -8.54 33.66 -16.33
CA ARG A 42 -8.44 32.20 -16.51
C ARG A 42 -7.37 31.59 -15.62
N ASP A 43 -6.20 32.21 -15.56
CA ASP A 43 -5.10 31.78 -14.72
C ASP A 43 -5.49 31.82 -13.23
N TYR A 44 -6.30 32.80 -12.81
CA TYR A 44 -6.81 32.86 -11.44
C TYR A 44 -7.83 31.76 -11.16
N LEU A 45 -8.69 31.41 -12.12
CA LEU A 45 -9.57 30.25 -11.95
C LEU A 45 -8.76 28.96 -11.82
N VAL A 46 -7.73 28.75 -12.65
CA VAL A 46 -6.81 27.61 -12.52
C VAL A 46 -6.17 27.60 -11.12
N TRP A 47 -5.72 28.75 -10.64
CA TRP A 47 -5.15 28.87 -9.30
C TRP A 47 -6.15 28.49 -8.20
N GLN A 48 -7.41 28.94 -8.30
CA GLN A 48 -8.45 28.57 -7.34
C GLN A 48 -8.75 27.07 -7.37
N THR A 49 -8.77 26.44 -8.54
CA THR A 49 -8.89 24.98 -8.66
C THR A 49 -7.74 24.28 -7.91
N CYS A 50 -6.49 24.72 -8.11
CA CYS A 50 -5.34 24.14 -7.40
C CYS A 50 -5.48 24.24 -5.87
N LEU A 51 -5.94 25.38 -5.37
CA LEU A 51 -6.17 25.59 -3.94
C LEU A 51 -7.30 24.69 -3.41
N GLU A 52 -8.38 24.53 -4.16
CA GLU A 52 -9.50 23.66 -3.79
C GLU A 52 -9.10 22.18 -3.76
N VAL A 53 -8.38 21.71 -4.79
CA VAL A 53 -7.79 20.36 -4.86
C VAL A 53 -6.89 20.14 -3.65
N ALA A 54 -5.99 21.09 -3.37
CA ALA A 54 -5.13 21.00 -2.20
C ALA A 54 -5.94 20.92 -0.89
N ARG A 55 -7.05 21.64 -0.76
CA ARG A 55 -7.88 21.56 0.44
C ARG A 55 -8.63 20.23 0.55
N ARG A 56 -9.16 19.72 -0.58
CA ARG A 56 -9.95 18.49 -0.64
C ARG A 56 -9.08 17.27 -0.33
N TYR A 57 -7.90 17.20 -0.93
CA TYR A 57 -6.93 16.12 -0.74
C TYR A 57 -5.85 16.55 0.27
N ALA A 58 -6.26 16.73 1.53
CA ALA A 58 -5.41 17.32 2.57
C ALA A 58 -4.17 16.47 2.92
N ASN A 59 -4.22 15.17 2.64
CA ASN A 59 -3.15 14.20 2.92
C ASN A 59 -2.24 13.90 1.72
N GLU A 60 -2.48 14.54 0.57
CA GLU A 60 -1.74 14.27 -0.66
C GLU A 60 -0.80 15.43 -1.02
N GLU A 61 0.34 15.08 -1.63
CA GLU A 61 1.25 16.04 -2.26
C GLU A 61 0.63 16.59 -3.55
N ILE A 62 0.61 17.91 -3.70
CA ILE A 62 0.02 18.59 -4.85
C ILE A 62 1.13 19.15 -5.72
N HIS A 63 1.17 18.74 -6.98
CA HIS A 63 2.16 19.19 -7.96
C HIS A 63 1.51 20.11 -8.99
N PHE A 64 1.74 21.42 -8.88
CA PHE A 64 1.29 22.40 -9.87
C PHE A 64 2.36 22.61 -10.94
N ILE A 65 2.09 22.09 -12.14
CA ILE A 65 3.01 22.11 -13.28
C ILE A 65 2.50 23.10 -14.32
N THR A 66 3.28 24.14 -14.65
CA THR A 66 2.89 25.13 -15.67
C THR A 66 4.09 25.80 -16.32
N GLU A 67 4.05 25.97 -17.65
CA GLU A 67 5.04 26.78 -18.38
C GLU A 67 4.76 28.30 -18.27
N ASN A 68 3.62 28.70 -17.69
CA ASN A 68 3.27 30.11 -17.48
C ASN A 68 4.03 30.72 -16.29
N THR A 69 5.35 30.82 -16.43
CA THR A 69 6.25 31.44 -15.44
C THR A 69 5.98 32.93 -15.24
N ARG A 70 5.39 33.62 -16.21
CA ARG A 70 5.15 35.07 -16.11
C ARG A 70 4.09 35.41 -15.07
N ASP A 71 3.07 34.56 -14.95
CA ASP A 71 1.93 34.83 -14.09
C ASP A 71 1.97 34.05 -12.77
N PHE A 72 2.73 32.95 -12.72
CA PHE A 72 2.79 32.08 -11.54
C PHE A 72 4.14 32.05 -10.82
N ALA A 73 5.25 32.37 -11.48
CA ALA A 73 6.57 32.29 -10.87
C ALA A 73 7.00 33.59 -10.19
N ASP A 74 7.95 33.49 -9.26
CA ASP A 74 8.66 34.63 -8.70
C ASP A 74 9.43 35.39 -9.80
N GLN A 75 9.54 36.71 -9.64
CA GLN A 75 10.17 37.58 -10.64
C GLN A 75 11.68 37.38 -10.71
N ASN A 76 12.31 37.01 -9.60
CA ASN A 76 13.75 36.81 -9.46
C ASN A 76 14.14 35.34 -9.61
N ASP A 77 13.21 34.42 -9.34
CA ASP A 77 13.46 32.98 -9.41
C ASP A 77 12.30 32.22 -10.06
N ARG A 78 12.48 31.84 -11.34
CA ARG A 78 11.45 31.13 -12.10
C ARG A 78 11.20 29.69 -11.65
N ASP A 79 12.03 29.15 -10.76
CA ASP A 79 11.80 27.83 -10.14
C ASP A 79 10.92 27.95 -8.88
N LYS A 80 10.55 29.15 -8.46
CA LYS A 80 9.71 29.39 -7.27
C LYS A 80 8.36 29.98 -7.63
N LEU A 81 7.36 29.64 -6.81
CA LEU A 81 6.03 30.22 -6.90
C LEU A 81 6.06 31.70 -6.46
N HIS A 82 5.25 32.53 -7.09
CA HIS A 82 5.18 33.96 -6.77
C HIS A 82 4.72 34.21 -5.32
N PRO A 83 5.27 35.23 -4.61
CA PRO A 83 4.92 35.53 -3.22
C PRO A 83 3.42 35.74 -2.94
N ASP A 84 2.70 36.39 -3.86
CA ASP A 84 1.24 36.55 -3.74
C ASP A 84 0.47 35.21 -3.67
N LEU A 85 0.98 34.18 -4.34
CA LEU A 85 0.35 32.85 -4.38
C LEU A 85 0.77 32.02 -3.15
N LEU A 86 2.01 32.17 -2.68
CA LEU A 86 2.43 31.61 -1.38
C LEU A 86 1.61 32.19 -0.21
N ALA A 87 1.29 33.48 -0.27
CA ALA A 87 0.39 34.10 0.70
C ALA A 87 -1.01 33.47 0.71
N ASP A 88 -1.53 33.09 -0.47
CA ASP A 88 -2.83 32.41 -0.57
C ASP A 88 -2.79 31.01 0.07
N LEU A 89 -1.70 30.24 -0.16
CA LEU A 89 -1.50 28.94 0.51
C LEU A 89 -1.51 29.10 2.03
N THR A 90 -0.81 30.12 2.53
CA THR A 90 -0.74 30.44 3.96
C THR A 90 -2.11 30.82 4.52
N GLU A 91 -2.86 31.68 3.82
CA GLU A 91 -4.21 32.10 4.22
C GLU A 91 -5.18 30.91 4.27
N MET A 92 -5.03 29.96 3.34
CA MET A 92 -5.81 28.72 3.31
C MET A 92 -5.28 27.61 4.22
N LYS A 93 -4.21 27.86 4.99
CA LYS A 93 -3.56 26.89 5.88
C LYS A 93 -3.09 25.62 5.15
N ILE A 94 -2.66 25.78 3.89
CA ILE A 94 -2.04 24.72 3.11
C ILE A 94 -0.53 24.76 3.41
N PRO A 95 0.05 23.69 3.98
CA PRO A 95 1.50 23.63 4.24
C PRO A 95 2.30 23.73 2.94
N GLU A 96 3.36 24.55 2.93
CA GLU A 96 4.26 24.66 1.77
C GLU A 96 4.97 23.33 1.45
N SER A 97 5.16 22.48 2.45
CA SER A 97 5.72 21.12 2.28
C SER A 97 4.84 20.17 1.46
N ARG A 98 3.62 20.59 1.13
CA ARG A 98 2.64 19.78 0.39
C ARG A 98 2.35 20.31 -1.01
N PHE A 99 2.68 21.57 -1.30
CA PHE A 99 2.33 22.20 -2.56
C PHE A 99 3.60 22.54 -3.35
N PHE A 100 3.88 21.78 -4.38
CA PHE A 100 5.09 21.86 -5.18
C PHE A 100 4.81 22.54 -6.52
N TYR A 101 5.55 23.60 -6.82
CA TYR A 101 5.50 24.32 -8.10
C TYR A 101 6.58 23.81 -9.05
N TRP A 102 6.20 23.57 -10.31
CA TRP A 102 7.11 23.17 -11.38
C TRP A 102 6.86 24.03 -12.62
N ASN A 103 7.89 24.70 -13.09
CA ASN A 103 7.80 25.58 -14.26
C ASN A 103 7.82 24.86 -15.62
N SER A 104 7.91 23.53 -15.62
CA SER A 104 7.79 22.68 -16.80
C SER A 104 7.57 21.23 -16.39
N LEU A 105 6.95 20.45 -17.27
CA LEU A 105 6.82 19.01 -17.08
C LEU A 105 8.19 18.33 -17.00
N ARG A 106 9.16 18.79 -17.79
CA ARG A 106 10.53 18.26 -17.77
C ARG A 106 11.18 18.43 -16.40
N ASN A 107 11.09 19.61 -15.79
CA ASN A 107 11.67 19.84 -14.47
C ASN A 107 11.02 18.97 -13.38
N PHE A 108 9.70 18.76 -13.46
CA PHE A 108 9.01 17.80 -12.57
C PHE A 108 9.54 16.38 -12.77
N ILE A 109 9.68 15.93 -14.02
CA ILE A 109 10.19 14.59 -14.33
C ILE A 109 11.62 14.44 -13.81
N ASP A 110 12.53 15.33 -14.20
CA ASP A 110 13.96 15.21 -13.92
C ASP A 110 14.29 15.34 -12.43
N LYS A 111 13.55 16.19 -11.69
CA LYS A 111 13.85 16.50 -10.27
C LYS A 111 13.01 15.74 -9.25
N TYR A 112 11.83 15.24 -9.62
CA TYR A 112 10.94 14.56 -8.68
C TYR A 112 10.58 13.16 -9.15
N ALA A 113 9.94 13.03 -10.33
CA ALA A 113 9.42 11.74 -10.78
C ALA A 113 10.54 10.71 -10.96
N LYS A 114 11.68 11.14 -11.53
CA LYS A 114 12.84 10.27 -11.69
C LYS A 114 13.43 9.82 -10.36
N GLN A 115 13.54 10.71 -9.37
CA GLN A 115 14.04 10.32 -8.04
C GLN A 115 13.12 9.30 -7.38
N LYS A 116 11.81 9.49 -7.49
CA LYS A 116 10.83 8.52 -6.98
C LYS A 116 10.93 7.18 -7.71
N LEU A 117 11.11 7.21 -9.03
CA LEU A 117 11.31 6.01 -9.84
C LEU A 117 12.61 5.28 -9.45
N ASP A 118 13.73 6.00 -9.33
CA ASP A 118 15.02 5.43 -8.94
C ASP A 118 14.92 4.75 -7.56
N ILE A 119 14.14 5.32 -6.62
CA ILE A 119 13.88 4.72 -5.30
C ILE A 119 13.05 3.43 -5.44
N ILE A 120 12.00 3.44 -6.25
CA ILE A 120 11.15 2.26 -6.49
C ILE A 120 11.96 1.15 -7.16
N GLU A 121 12.73 1.47 -8.21
CA GLU A 121 13.58 0.51 -8.92
C GLU A 121 14.66 -0.06 -7.99
N ALA A 122 15.28 0.77 -7.13
CA ALA A 122 16.25 0.29 -6.15
C ALA A 122 15.62 -0.65 -5.11
N HIS A 123 14.38 -0.37 -4.72
CA HIS A 123 13.61 -1.19 -3.79
C HIS A 123 13.22 -2.54 -4.41
N GLU A 124 12.70 -2.54 -5.63
CA GLU A 124 12.40 -3.76 -6.40
C GLU A 124 13.67 -4.60 -6.60
N ALA A 125 14.79 -3.98 -6.98
CA ALA A 125 16.05 -4.69 -7.14
C ALA A 125 16.57 -5.31 -5.84
N LEU A 126 16.35 -4.64 -4.69
CA LEU A 126 16.71 -5.18 -3.38
C LEU A 126 15.83 -6.38 -3.00
N VAL A 127 14.51 -6.29 -3.22
CA VAL A 127 13.58 -7.41 -3.01
C VAL A 127 14.00 -8.60 -3.86
N ASP A 128 14.22 -8.39 -5.15
CA ASP A 128 14.69 -9.40 -6.09
C ASP A 128 16.01 -10.07 -5.65
N GLU A 129 16.94 -9.30 -5.06
CA GLU A 129 18.21 -9.82 -4.53
C GLU A 129 17.98 -10.70 -3.30
N ILE A 130 17.09 -10.29 -2.39
CA ILE A 130 16.80 -11.02 -1.16
C ILE A 130 16.04 -12.31 -1.47
N GLU A 131 15.02 -12.27 -2.33
CA GLU A 131 14.23 -13.45 -2.69
C GLU A 131 15.07 -14.53 -3.36
N LYS A 132 16.05 -14.15 -4.19
CA LYS A 132 16.98 -15.09 -4.84
C LYS A 132 18.08 -15.59 -3.90
N ASN A 133 18.17 -15.07 -2.67
CA ASN A 133 19.19 -15.48 -1.72
C ASN A 133 18.81 -16.81 -1.04
N GLU A 134 19.24 -17.92 -1.63
CA GLU A 134 18.95 -19.27 -1.15
C GLU A 134 19.29 -19.46 0.34
N ILE A 135 20.51 -19.10 0.74
CA ILE A 135 21.03 -19.38 2.09
C ILE A 135 20.49 -18.36 3.10
N GLY A 136 20.36 -17.10 2.67
CA GLY A 136 20.02 -15.99 3.54
C GLY A 136 18.53 -15.78 3.76
N PHE A 137 17.70 -16.25 2.84
CA PHE A 137 16.25 -16.00 2.81
C PHE A 137 15.45 -17.29 2.62
N LEU A 138 15.58 -17.97 1.47
CA LEU A 138 14.70 -19.09 1.12
C LEU A 138 14.81 -20.26 2.10
N VAL A 139 16.02 -20.72 2.42
CA VAL A 139 16.24 -21.83 3.37
C VAL A 139 15.74 -21.46 4.77
N PRO A 140 16.10 -20.32 5.38
CA PRO A 140 15.56 -19.92 6.69
C PRO A 140 14.03 -19.86 6.74
N VAL A 141 13.38 -19.34 5.69
CA VAL A 141 11.91 -19.29 5.63
C VAL A 141 11.32 -20.69 5.55
N ARG A 142 11.82 -21.54 4.62
CA ARG A 142 11.35 -22.93 4.47
C ARG A 142 11.56 -23.76 5.74
N ASP A 143 12.70 -23.60 6.40
CA ASP A 143 13.03 -24.28 7.65
C ASP A 143 12.11 -23.82 8.78
N PHE A 144 11.81 -22.52 8.87
CA PHE A 144 10.89 -21.98 9.85
C PHE A 144 9.47 -22.53 9.64
N VAL A 145 8.97 -22.51 8.41
CA VAL A 145 7.65 -23.06 8.08
C VAL A 145 7.57 -24.53 8.45
N SER A 146 8.56 -25.32 8.05
CA SER A 146 8.59 -26.76 8.31
C SER A 146 8.69 -27.11 9.80
N SER A 147 9.29 -26.24 10.62
CA SER A 147 9.56 -26.52 12.03
C SER A 147 8.63 -25.82 13.03
N LYS A 148 7.98 -24.73 12.63
CA LYS A 148 7.16 -23.87 13.50
C LYS A 148 5.72 -23.70 13.03
N VAL A 149 5.49 -23.69 11.72
CA VAL A 149 4.16 -23.52 11.15
C VAL A 149 3.48 -24.88 11.01
N ILE A 150 4.17 -25.89 10.46
CA ILE A 150 3.65 -27.26 10.45
C ILE A 150 3.55 -27.78 11.89
N GLY A 151 2.35 -28.25 12.26
CA GLY A 151 1.99 -28.71 13.60
C GLY A 151 1.52 -27.60 14.54
N CYS A 152 1.42 -26.35 14.08
CA CYS A 152 0.86 -25.27 14.90
C CYS A 152 -0.65 -25.42 15.05
N SER A 153 -1.17 -24.91 16.16
CA SER A 153 -2.61 -24.71 16.31
C SER A 153 -3.03 -23.49 15.49
N LEU A 154 -4.12 -23.62 14.74
CA LEU A 154 -4.71 -22.52 13.97
C LEU A 154 -5.73 -21.72 14.79
N THR A 155 -5.86 -22.02 16.09
CA THR A 155 -6.76 -21.27 16.97
C THR A 155 -6.30 -19.81 17.07
N GLY A 156 -7.18 -18.88 16.70
CA GLY A 156 -6.92 -17.44 16.72
C GLY A 156 -6.41 -16.87 15.40
N PHE A 157 -6.24 -17.72 14.38
CA PHE A 157 -6.04 -17.35 13.00
C PHE A 157 -7.35 -17.40 12.23
N ASP A 158 -7.43 -16.68 11.11
CA ASP A 158 -8.63 -16.60 10.26
C ASP A 158 -8.69 -17.78 9.27
N VAL A 159 -8.69 -19.00 9.83
CA VAL A 159 -8.82 -20.25 9.07
C VAL A 159 -10.08 -20.98 9.52
N LEU A 160 -11.05 -21.14 8.61
CA LEU A 160 -12.25 -21.90 8.90
C LEU A 160 -12.09 -23.36 8.47
N VAL A 161 -12.25 -24.27 9.43
CA VAL A 161 -12.43 -25.69 9.17
C VAL A 161 -13.54 -26.26 10.05
N PRO A 162 -14.26 -27.32 9.62
CA PRO A 162 -15.27 -27.94 10.46
C PRO A 162 -14.68 -28.55 11.74
N GLY A 163 -15.45 -28.54 12.82
CA GLY A 163 -15.01 -29.09 14.11
C GLY A 163 -14.21 -28.10 14.94
N GLY A 164 -13.25 -28.59 15.73
CA GLY A 164 -12.33 -27.74 16.48
C GLY A 164 -11.00 -28.42 16.78
N SER A 165 -10.11 -27.74 17.52
CA SER A 165 -8.72 -28.18 17.76
C SER A 165 -7.94 -28.31 16.45
N GLU A 166 -7.94 -27.21 15.72
CA GLU A 166 -7.47 -27.06 14.36
C GLU A 166 -5.94 -27.03 14.39
N VAL A 167 -5.31 -27.96 13.68
CA VAL A 167 -3.85 -28.07 13.62
C VAL A 167 -3.43 -28.22 12.17
N LEU A 168 -2.48 -27.39 11.74
CA LEU A 168 -1.92 -27.51 10.41
C LEU A 168 -1.03 -28.76 10.33
N LYS A 169 -1.44 -29.76 9.55
CA LYS A 169 -0.75 -31.05 9.44
C LYS A 169 0.30 -31.04 8.34
N GLU A 170 -0.06 -30.52 7.17
CA GLU A 170 0.81 -30.44 6.00
C GLU A 170 0.63 -29.11 5.31
N LEU A 171 1.69 -28.63 4.67
CA LEU A 171 1.68 -27.41 3.88
C LEU A 171 2.55 -27.63 2.65
N SER A 172 2.02 -27.33 1.48
CA SER A 172 2.74 -27.37 0.21
C SER A 172 2.58 -26.04 -0.52
N SER A 173 3.60 -25.64 -1.27
CA SER A 173 3.58 -24.45 -2.11
C SER A 173 4.27 -24.75 -3.42
N ASP A 174 3.64 -24.34 -4.51
CA ASP A 174 4.25 -24.34 -5.85
C ASP A 174 4.94 -23.00 -6.17
N VAL A 175 4.80 -22.01 -5.28
CA VAL A 175 5.36 -20.66 -5.42
C VAL A 175 6.40 -20.40 -4.33
N GLU A 176 7.46 -19.66 -4.67
CA GLU A 176 8.46 -19.26 -3.68
C GLU A 176 7.92 -18.13 -2.77
N PRO A 177 8.39 -18.01 -1.52
CA PRO A 177 8.00 -16.92 -0.64
C PRO A 177 8.25 -15.56 -1.31
N GLN A 178 7.27 -14.67 -1.24
CA GLN A 178 7.33 -13.32 -1.83
C GLN A 178 7.45 -12.28 -0.72
N ILE A 179 8.23 -11.22 -0.93
CA ILE A 179 8.32 -10.07 -0.04
C ILE A 179 7.31 -9.02 -0.49
N GLU A 180 6.24 -8.84 0.29
CA GLU A 180 5.19 -7.86 0.01
C GLU A 180 5.54 -6.46 0.52
N ASP A 181 6.31 -6.38 1.59
CA ASP A 181 6.69 -5.13 2.23
C ASP A 181 8.08 -5.19 2.83
N ILE A 182 8.79 -4.06 2.79
CA ILE A 182 10.08 -3.90 3.44
C ILE A 182 10.18 -2.53 4.10
N SER A 183 10.58 -2.55 5.36
CA SER A 183 10.74 -1.37 6.19
C SER A 183 12.14 -1.34 6.80
N GLU A 184 12.78 -0.18 6.83
CA GLU A 184 14.07 -0.03 7.52
C GLU A 184 13.84 0.02 9.05
N LEU A 185 14.54 -0.84 9.78
CA LEU A 185 14.60 -0.78 11.25
C LEU A 185 15.77 0.08 11.71
N ASP A 186 16.92 -0.06 11.04
CA ASP A 186 18.11 0.75 11.22
C ASP A 186 19.06 0.62 10.01
N ASP A 187 20.27 1.15 10.15
CA ASP A 187 21.30 1.16 9.11
C ASP A 187 21.70 -0.24 8.62
N ASP A 188 21.52 -1.31 9.42
CA ASP A 188 21.85 -2.70 9.05
C ASP A 188 20.61 -3.60 8.90
N ARG A 189 19.49 -3.31 9.56
CA ARG A 189 18.36 -4.24 9.64
C ARG A 189 17.13 -3.78 8.88
N LEU A 190 16.53 -4.73 8.17
CA LEU A 190 15.28 -4.58 7.44
C LEU A 190 14.22 -5.48 8.08
N LEU A 191 12.99 -4.98 8.18
CA LEU A 191 11.81 -5.78 8.49
C LEU A 191 11.14 -6.15 7.17
N LEU A 192 11.00 -7.45 6.92
CA LEU A 192 10.34 -8.01 5.75
C LEU A 192 8.94 -8.48 6.14
N GLY A 193 7.92 -8.10 5.36
CA GLY A 193 6.64 -8.80 5.30
C GLY A 193 6.71 -9.83 4.19
N ILE A 194 6.57 -11.10 4.53
CA ILE A 194 6.71 -12.22 3.60
C ILE A 194 5.37 -12.93 3.50
N THR A 195 4.94 -13.22 2.28
CA THR A 195 3.71 -13.95 2.00
C THR A 195 4.03 -15.25 1.29
N MET A 196 3.34 -16.32 1.71
CA MET A 196 3.41 -17.62 1.09
C MET A 196 2.01 -18.13 0.80
N ASP A 197 1.71 -18.30 -0.48
CA ASP A 197 0.49 -18.90 -0.97
C ASP A 197 0.65 -20.42 -0.99
N CYS A 198 -0.17 -21.14 -0.23
CA CYS A 198 0.02 -22.56 0.03
C CYS A 198 -1.29 -23.35 -0.10
N ILE A 199 -1.16 -24.66 -0.25
CA ILE A 199 -2.23 -25.63 0.00
C ILE A 199 -1.90 -26.32 1.31
N GLY A 200 -2.81 -26.21 2.28
CA GLY A 200 -2.68 -26.81 3.59
C GLY A 200 -3.62 -28.01 3.76
N VAL A 201 -3.17 -28.98 4.55
CA VAL A 201 -4.05 -29.99 5.15
C VAL A 201 -4.18 -29.68 6.63
N VAL A 202 -5.40 -29.39 7.06
CA VAL A 202 -5.70 -29.06 8.45
C VAL A 202 -6.43 -30.23 9.10
N THR A 203 -5.92 -30.69 10.23
CA THR A 203 -6.61 -31.66 11.08
C THR A 203 -7.51 -30.97 12.09
N SER A 204 -8.71 -31.49 12.29
CA SER A 204 -9.63 -31.06 13.34
C SER A 204 -10.41 -32.24 13.91
N VAL A 205 -11.12 -32.02 15.02
CA VAL A 205 -11.97 -33.04 15.65
C VAL A 205 -13.42 -32.59 15.72
N ILE A 206 -14.34 -33.53 15.48
CA ILE A 206 -15.79 -33.31 15.59
C ILE A 206 -16.44 -34.47 16.35
N ASN A 207 -17.57 -34.21 17.02
CA ASN A 207 -18.38 -35.29 17.56
C ASN A 207 -19.06 -36.05 16.43
N ARG A 208 -19.15 -37.38 16.57
CA ARG A 208 -19.82 -38.25 15.61
C ARG A 208 -21.30 -37.90 15.42
N SER A 209 -21.99 -37.35 16.43
CA SER A 209 -23.37 -36.88 16.29
C SER A 209 -23.51 -35.74 15.28
N ASP A 210 -22.46 -34.93 15.16
CA ASP A 210 -22.47 -33.65 14.45
C ASP A 210 -21.81 -33.80 13.06
N ILE A 211 -21.38 -35.01 12.70
CA ILE A 211 -20.73 -35.31 11.42
C ILE A 211 -21.57 -34.93 10.19
N LYS A 212 -22.90 -34.84 10.34
CA LYS A 212 -23.80 -34.42 9.27
C LYS A 212 -23.70 -32.93 8.97
N GLU A 213 -23.25 -32.11 9.93
CA GLU A 213 -23.03 -30.67 9.75
C GLU A 213 -21.94 -30.41 8.71
N ILE A 214 -21.02 -31.37 8.48
CA ILE A 214 -19.99 -31.28 7.44
C ILE A 214 -20.64 -31.19 6.04
N GLU A 215 -21.78 -31.83 5.81
CA GLU A 215 -22.50 -31.76 4.52
C GLU A 215 -23.00 -30.33 4.20
N GLU A 216 -22.99 -29.41 5.16
CA GLU A 216 -23.36 -28.00 4.97
C GLU A 216 -22.21 -27.14 4.45
N TYR A 217 -20.96 -27.62 4.55
CA TYR A 217 -19.77 -26.92 4.09
C TYR A 217 -19.40 -27.36 2.66
N GLU A 218 -19.20 -26.41 1.76
CA GLU A 218 -18.57 -26.67 0.44
C GLU A 218 -17.04 -26.72 0.58
N MET A 219 -16.53 -27.66 1.39
CA MET A 219 -15.10 -27.84 1.68
C MET A 219 -14.65 -29.28 1.36
N ASP A 220 -13.37 -29.45 1.02
CA ASP A 220 -12.78 -30.76 0.79
C ASP A 220 -12.36 -31.40 2.12
N VAL A 221 -13.30 -32.12 2.74
CA VAL A 221 -13.16 -32.70 4.09
C VAL A 221 -13.21 -34.23 4.04
N GLU A 222 -12.16 -34.87 4.53
CA GLU A 222 -12.08 -36.31 4.70
C GLU A 222 -12.19 -36.73 6.17
N VAL A 223 -13.02 -37.74 6.45
CA VAL A 223 -13.10 -38.35 7.79
C VAL A 223 -12.08 -39.48 7.89
N VAL A 224 -10.94 -39.20 8.51
CA VAL A 224 -9.77 -40.10 8.53
C VAL A 224 -9.83 -41.17 9.61
N ASP A 225 -10.49 -40.88 10.74
CA ASP A 225 -10.62 -41.84 11.85
C ASP A 225 -11.93 -41.67 12.62
N LYS A 226 -12.46 -42.78 13.14
CA LYS A 226 -13.69 -42.86 13.94
C LYS A 226 -13.40 -43.59 15.25
N ASN A 227 -12.83 -42.86 16.20
CA ASN A 227 -12.54 -43.38 17.54
C ASN A 227 -13.73 -43.13 18.48
N GLY A 228 -14.70 -44.06 18.44
CA GLY A 228 -15.88 -44.00 19.31
C GLY A 228 -16.80 -42.85 18.93
N ASP A 229 -16.90 -41.85 19.80
CA ASP A 229 -17.77 -40.68 19.65
C ASP A 229 -17.04 -39.47 19.02
N ILE A 230 -15.72 -39.56 18.79
CA ILE A 230 -14.92 -38.50 18.17
C ILE A 230 -14.47 -38.96 16.78
N CYS A 231 -14.61 -38.07 15.80
CA CYS A 231 -14.10 -38.24 14.45
C CYS A 231 -12.97 -37.23 14.20
N ASN A 232 -11.87 -37.72 13.63
CA ASN A 232 -10.80 -36.85 13.12
C ASN A 232 -11.11 -36.51 11.66
N LEU A 233 -10.98 -35.23 11.34
CA LEU A 233 -11.17 -34.68 10.01
C LEU A 233 -9.83 -34.21 9.45
N GLU A 234 -9.66 -34.33 8.14
CA GLU A 234 -8.62 -33.64 7.37
C GLU A 234 -9.32 -32.77 6.33
N THR A 235 -9.04 -31.46 6.38
CA THR A 235 -9.61 -30.49 5.43
C THR A 235 -8.47 -29.95 4.56
N THR A 236 -8.63 -30.05 3.25
CA THR A 236 -7.67 -29.50 2.29
C THR A 236 -8.18 -28.15 1.79
N LEU A 237 -7.37 -27.11 1.95
CA LEU A 237 -7.75 -25.74 1.57
C LEU A 237 -6.52 -24.90 1.18
N GLY A 238 -6.77 -23.84 0.41
CA GLY A 238 -5.76 -22.82 0.18
C GLY A 238 -5.54 -22.02 1.46
N LEU A 239 -4.29 -21.76 1.80
CA LEU A 239 -3.89 -20.93 2.93
C LEU A 239 -2.88 -19.88 2.48
N GLN A 240 -3.04 -18.66 2.98
CA GLN A 240 -2.00 -17.65 2.92
C GLN A 240 -1.29 -17.58 4.27
N VAL A 241 0.02 -17.84 4.26
CA VAL A 241 0.87 -17.71 5.45
C VAL A 241 1.65 -16.42 5.36
N GLN A 242 1.41 -15.52 6.32
CA GLN A 242 2.09 -14.23 6.43
C GLN A 242 3.13 -14.28 7.54
N LEU A 243 4.37 -13.90 7.22
CA LEU A 243 5.49 -13.93 8.14
C LEU A 243 6.12 -12.55 8.26
N ARG A 244 6.66 -12.25 9.44
CA ARG A 244 7.58 -11.12 9.66
C ARG A 244 8.98 -11.65 9.88
N ALA A 245 9.95 -11.09 9.15
CA ALA A 245 11.35 -11.48 9.28
C ALA A 245 12.26 -10.27 9.43
N VAL A 246 13.30 -10.40 10.25
CA VAL A 246 14.35 -9.38 10.37
C VAL A 246 15.57 -9.83 9.57
N PHE A 247 15.94 -9.07 8.55
CA PHE A 247 17.06 -9.35 7.65
C PHE A 247 18.25 -8.41 7.93
N SER A 248 19.46 -8.96 8.06
CA SER A 248 20.69 -8.17 8.18
C SER A 248 21.30 -7.89 6.81
N LYS A 249 21.44 -6.61 6.45
CA LYS A 249 22.06 -6.12 5.21
C LYS A 249 23.53 -6.55 5.11
N SER A 250 24.29 -6.41 6.20
CA SER A 250 25.71 -6.75 6.22
C SER A 250 25.97 -8.24 6.06
N ASN A 251 25.18 -9.07 6.74
CA ASN A 251 25.36 -10.52 6.72
C ASN A 251 24.55 -11.22 5.63
N LYS A 252 23.63 -10.50 4.97
CA LYS A 252 22.69 -11.00 3.95
C LYS A 252 21.94 -12.25 4.40
N VAL A 253 21.43 -12.24 5.63
CA VAL A 253 20.73 -13.38 6.23
C VAL A 253 19.61 -12.92 7.16
N ILE A 254 18.54 -13.70 7.20
CA ILE A 254 17.47 -13.57 8.19
C ILE A 254 18.02 -13.91 9.59
N THR A 255 17.68 -13.07 10.56
CA THR A 255 18.08 -13.19 11.96
C THR A 255 16.95 -13.64 12.89
N SER A 256 15.70 -13.37 12.51
CA SER A 256 14.49 -13.84 13.20
C SER A 256 13.32 -13.92 12.23
N ILE A 257 12.40 -14.85 12.48
CA ILE A 257 11.13 -15.02 11.77
C ILE A 257 10.04 -15.26 12.81
N GLU A 258 8.88 -14.66 12.59
CA GLU A 258 7.64 -14.94 13.33
C GLU A 258 6.46 -15.06 12.36
N VAL A 259 5.41 -15.75 12.80
CA VAL A 259 4.14 -15.80 12.09
C VAL A 259 3.39 -14.51 12.42
N ASP A 260 3.00 -13.76 11.39
CA ASP A 260 2.14 -12.57 11.51
C ASP A 260 0.69 -13.02 11.51
N ASP A 261 0.31 -13.77 10.46
CA ASP A 261 -1.05 -14.25 10.25
C ASP A 261 -1.08 -15.53 9.39
N ILE A 262 -2.20 -16.25 9.47
CA ILE A 262 -2.56 -17.36 8.58
C ILE A 262 -4.04 -17.23 8.26
N ASP A 263 -4.39 -17.17 6.99
CA ASP A 263 -5.79 -17.07 6.55
C ASP A 263 -6.10 -18.05 5.41
N ASP A 264 -7.38 -18.31 5.18
CA ASP A 264 -7.87 -19.18 4.10
C ASP A 264 -8.35 -18.40 2.84
N TYR A 265 -7.73 -17.25 2.58
CA TYR A 265 -8.02 -16.28 1.50
C TYR A 265 -9.39 -15.60 1.58
N ASN A 266 -10.41 -16.39 1.25
CA ASN A 266 -11.76 -15.95 0.91
C ASN A 266 -12.71 -17.07 1.33
N CYS A 267 -12.69 -17.43 2.61
CA CYS A 267 -13.71 -18.32 3.12
C CYS A 267 -15.09 -17.68 2.93
N PRO A 268 -15.99 -18.31 2.17
CA PRO A 268 -17.33 -17.77 1.92
C PRO A 268 -18.21 -17.74 3.18
N TYR A 269 -17.72 -18.29 4.28
CA TYR A 269 -18.39 -18.37 5.57
C TYR A 269 -17.73 -17.50 6.65
N CYS A 270 -16.59 -16.84 6.35
CA CYS A 270 -15.96 -15.90 7.27
C CYS A 270 -16.75 -14.58 7.30
N PRO A 271 -17.09 -14.04 8.49
CA PRO A 271 -17.81 -12.79 8.62
C PRO A 271 -16.85 -11.61 8.47
N TYR A 272 -16.56 -11.20 7.23
CA TYR A 272 -15.85 -9.94 6.96
C TYR A 272 -16.70 -8.70 7.32
#